data_AF-A0A7X8QVD0-F1
#
_entry.id   AF-A0A7X8QVD0-F1
#
_cell.length_a   1.000
_cell.length_b   1.000
_cell.length_c   1.000
_cell.angle_alpha   90.00
_cell.angle_beta   90.00
_cell.angle_gamma   90.00
#
_symmetry.space_group_name_H-M   'P 1'
#
loop_
_entity.id
_entity.type
_entity.pdbx_description
1 polymer ?
#
loop_
_entity_poly.entity_id
_entity_poly.type
_entity_poly.pdbx_seq_one_letter_code
_entity_poly.pdbx_strand_id
1 'polypeptide(L)' 'ITNMGVFRFDENGEMYLDTVHPGFTPEQVKENCSFDLNISRCKGETEPPSVQEIELLYTKVDPEGIFLP' A
#
# COMPACT_ATOMS: atom_id res chain seq x y z
N ILE A 1 2.10 2.37 -5.80
CA ILE A 1 1.87 1.35 -4.74
C ILE A 1 3.16 0.56 -4.63
N THR A 2 3.64 0.29 -3.42
CA THR A 2 4.85 -0.50 -3.15
C THR A 2 4.52 -1.64 -2.20
N ASN A 3 5.53 -2.40 -1.78
CA ASN A 3 5.38 -3.42 -0.75
C ASN A 3 5.12 -2.87 0.67
N MET A 4 5.37 -1.57 0.90
CA MET A 4 5.20 -0.95 2.23
C MET A 4 3.99 -0.02 2.34
N GLY A 5 3.43 0.45 1.23
CA GLY A 5 2.29 1.37 1.29
C GLY A 5 1.85 1.94 -0.06
N VAL A 6 0.86 2.83 0.02
CA VAL A 6 0.29 3.55 -1.10
C VAL A 6 0.77 4.99 -1.07
N PHE A 7 1.34 5.43 -2.19
CA PHE A 7 1.79 6.79 -2.41
C PHE A 7 0.84 7.48 -3.39
N ARG A 8 0.64 8.78 -3.19
CA ARG A 8 -0.14 9.65 -4.07
C ARG A 8 0.66 10.92 -4.34
N PHE A 9 0.18 11.70 -5.30
CA PHE A 9 0.71 13.03 -5.60
C PHE A 9 -0.37 14.06 -5.29
N ASP A 10 0.04 15.18 -4.71
CA ASP A 10 -0.84 16.30 -4.47
C ASP A 10 -1.09 17.13 -5.73
N GLU A 11 -1.81 18.24 -5.58
CA GLU A 11 -2.18 19.16 -6.67
C GLU A 11 -0.95 19.82 -7.33
N ASN A 12 0.18 19.89 -6.62
CA ASN A 12 1.44 20.45 -7.12
C ASN A 12 2.36 19.37 -7.71
N GLY A 13 1.98 18.10 -7.64
CA GLY A 13 2.79 16.97 -8.08
C GLY A 13 3.83 16.53 -7.04
N GLU A 14 3.68 16.91 -5.77
CA GLU A 14 4.55 16.42 -4.69
C GLU A 14 4.05 15.07 -4.17
N MET A 15 4.98 14.12 -4.02
CA MET A 15 4.67 12.78 -3.53
C MET A 15 4.47 12.77 -2.01
N TYR A 16 3.42 12.08 -1.56
CA TYR A 16 3.15 11.85 -0.14
C TYR A 16 2.67 10.42 0.12
N LEU A 17 2.79 9.98 1.38
CA LEU A 17 2.28 8.70 1.84
C LEU A 17 0.78 8.80 2.14
N ASP A 18 -0.05 8.00 1.47
CA ASP A 18 -1.52 8.00 1.63
C ASP A 18 -1.98 6.96 2.66
N THR A 19 -1.47 5.73 2.57
CA THR A 19 -1.70 4.66 3.56
C THR A 19 -0.46 3.79 3.70
N VAL A 20 -0.25 3.22 4.88
CA VAL A 20 0.81 2.24 5.13
C VAL A 20 0.24 0.82 5.12
N HIS A 21 0.93 -0.16 4.55
CA HIS A 21 0.45 -1.54 4.59
C HIS A 21 0.57 -2.12 6.01
N PRO A 22 -0.34 -3.01 6.45
CA PRO A 22 -0.29 -3.60 7.79
C PRO A 22 1.09 -4.19 8.12
N GLY A 23 1.59 -3.91 9.33
CA GLY A 23 2.92 -4.34 9.78
C GLY A 23 4.06 -3.34 9.53
N PHE A 24 3.80 -2.21 8.89
CA PHE A 24 4.74 -1.10 8.75
C PHE A 24 4.22 0.18 9.41
N THR A 25 5.12 1.05 9.83
CA THR A 25 4.83 2.41 10.32
C THR A 25 5.15 3.44 9.23
N PRO A 26 4.48 4.60 9.19
CA PRO A 26 4.82 5.70 8.28
C PRO A 26 6.29 6.10 8.34
N GLU A 27 6.88 6.08 9.54
CA GLU A 27 8.29 6.38 9.79
C GLU A 27 9.21 5.38 9.09
N GLN A 28 8.94 4.08 9.19
CA GLN A 28 9.71 3.05 8.47
C GLN A 28 9.64 3.24 6.96
N VAL A 29 8.49 3.65 6.42
CA VAL A 29 8.36 3.95 4.99
C VAL A 29 9.26 5.13 4.61
N LYS A 30 9.25 6.19 5.43
CA LYS A 30 10.09 7.38 5.23
C LYS A 30 11.59 7.05 5.29
N GLU A 31 12.02 6.21 6.23
CA GLU A 31 13.41 5.74 6.34
C GLU A 31 13.88 4.95 5.12
N ASN A 32 12.97 4.28 4.41
CA ASN A 32 13.25 3.56 3.17
C ASN A 32 13.22 4.45 1.91
N CYS A 33 12.95 5.76 2.05
CA CYS A 33 12.97 6.71 0.94
C CYS A 33 14.27 7.53 0.94
N SER A 34 14.93 7.62 -0.22
CA SER A 34 16.12 8.47 -0.40
C SER A 34 15.80 9.98 -0.51
N PHE A 35 14.62 10.41 -0.08
CA PHE A 35 14.13 11.79 -0.09
C PHE A 35 13.21 12.03 1.11
N ASP A 36 12.97 13.29 1.45
CA ASP A 36 12.10 13.66 2.58
C ASP A 36 10.62 13.42 2.20
N LEU A 37 10.13 12.21 2.49
CA LEU A 37 8.75 11.83 2.21
C LEU A 37 7.79 12.54 3.18
N ASN A 38 6.75 13.17 2.62
CA ASN A 38 5.65 13.70 3.42
C ASN A 38 4.75 12.57 3.94
N ILE A 39 4.86 12.28 5.24
CA ILE A 39 4.04 11.27 5.94
C ILE A 39 2.88 11.86 6.74
N SER A 40 2.77 13.19 6.83
CA SER A 40 1.73 13.88 7.61
C SER A 40 0.31 13.64 7.07
N ARG A 41 0.22 13.20 5.81
CA ARG A 41 -1.04 12.91 5.10
C ARG A 41 -1.44 11.43 5.14
N CYS A 42 -0.67 10.59 5.83
CA CYS A 42 -0.96 9.17 5.94
C CYS A 42 -2.25 8.96 6.74
N LYS A 43 -3.21 8.26 6.15
CA LYS A 43 -4.54 7.99 6.73
C LYS A 43 -4.55 6.79 7.68
N GLY A 44 -3.40 6.16 7.89
CA GLY A 44 -3.25 4.94 8.68
C GLY A 44 -3.03 3.72 7.79
N GLU A 45 -3.45 2.55 8.30
CA GLU A 45 -3.26 1.28 7.61
C GLU A 45 -4.14 1.15 6.36
N THR A 46 -3.60 0.50 5.33
CA THR A 46 -4.36 0.10 4.15
C THR A 46 -5.44 -0.90 4.56
N GLU A 47 -6.68 -0.63 4.13
CA GLU A 47 -7.80 -1.53 4.39
C GLU A 47 -7.51 -2.92 3.81
N PRO A 48 -7.71 -4.00 4.60
CA PRO A 48 -7.54 -5.35 4.09
C PRO A 48 -8.63 -5.66 3.04
N PRO A 49 -8.34 -6.54 2.07
CA PRO A 49 -9.35 -6.97 1.10
C PRO A 49 -10.51 -7.68 1.79
N SER A 50 -11.70 -7.56 1.22
CA SER A 50 -12.88 -8.28 1.68
C SER A 50 -12.78 -9.78 1.42
N VAL A 51 -13.57 -10.57 2.16
CA VAL A 51 -13.65 -12.02 1.96
C VAL A 51 -14.05 -12.37 0.52
N GLN A 52 -14.95 -11.60 -0.07
CA GLN A 52 -15.41 -11.82 -1.45
C GLN A 52 -14.30 -11.56 -2.47
N GLU A 53 -13.47 -10.54 -2.25
CA GLU A 53 -12.32 -10.25 -3.12
C GLU A 53 -11.24 -11.34 -3.01
N ILE A 54 -11.01 -11.86 -1.79
CA ILE A 54 -10.10 -12.99 -1.57
C ILE A 54 -10.61 -14.25 -2.27
N GLU A 55 -11.90 -14.58 -2.13
CA GLU A 55 -12.51 -15.72 -2.82
C GLU A 55 -12.42 -15.57 -4.35
N LEU A 56 -12.72 -14.38 -4.87
CA LEU A 56 -12.62 -14.09 -6.30
C LEU A 56 -11.18 -14.26 -6.81
N LEU A 57 -10.20 -13.78 -6.03
CA LEU A 57 -8.79 -13.91 -6.34
C LEU A 57 -8.41 -15.38 -6.51
N TYR A 58 -8.63 -16.22 -5.50
CA TYR A 58 -8.20 -17.61 -5.52
C TYR A 58 -9.06 -18.55 -6.37
N THR A 59 -10.26 -18.15 -6.79
CA THR A 59 -11.15 -19.04 -7.57
C THR A 59 -11.31 -18.62 -9.03
N LYS A 60 -11.06 -17.36 -9.39
CA LYS A 60 -11.30 -16.82 -10.74
C LYS A 60 -10.11 -16.07 -11.33
N VAL A 61 -9.37 -15.30 -10.54
CA VAL A 61 -8.32 -14.40 -11.05
C VAL A 61 -6.96 -15.07 -11.09
N ASP A 62 -6.56 -15.71 -9.99
CA ASP A 62 -5.29 -16.45 -9.85
C ASP A 62 -5.53 -17.84 -9.22
N PRO A 63 -6.30 -18.73 -9.88
CA PRO A 63 -6.62 -20.05 -9.33
C PRO A 63 -5.41 -20.99 -9.26
N GLU A 64 -4.34 -20.69 -10.01
CA GLU A 64 -3.09 -21.47 -10.01
C GLU A 64 -2.04 -20.90 -9.03
N GLY A 65 -2.30 -19.76 -8.39
CA GLY A 65 -1.40 -19.14 -7.41
C GLY A 65 -0.07 -18.69 -8.02
N ILE A 66 -0.07 -18.24 -9.27
CA ILE A 66 1.16 -17.84 -9.98
C ILE A 66 1.71 -16.52 -9.40
N PHE A 67 0.82 -15.62 -8.98
CA PHE A 67 1.18 -14.30 -8.47
C PHE A 67 1.18 -14.24 -6.95
N LEU A 68 0.25 -14.97 -6.31
CA LEU A 68 0.13 -15.05 -4.86
C LEU A 68 0.13 -16.53 -4.43
N PRO A 69 1.33 -17.16 -4.28
CA PRO A 69 1.47 -18.57 -3.91
C PRO A 69 1.13 -18.85 -2.43
#